data_AF-A0A918E164-F1
#
_entry.id   AF-A0A918E164-F1
#
_cell.length_a   1.000
_cell.length_b   1.000
_cell.length_c   1.000
_cell.angle_alpha   90.00
_cell.angle_beta   90.00
_cell.angle_gamma   90.00
#
_symmetry.space_group_name_H-M   'P 1'
#
loop_
_entity.id
_entity.type
_entity.pdbx_description
1 polymer ?
#
loop_
_entity_poly.entity_id
_entity_poly.type
_entity_poly.pdbx_seq_one_letter_code
_entity_poly.pdbx_strand_id
1 'polypeptide(L)'
;MTDTVFDAHSPVPHPSQRADPVGQLPRSDTVWSALLGYWDVLPLERRGHSEGIVVTAGSDLGWLPEVFDLGFCVTFARDVEPDELLVRMGGDPGAAVSLSAAEAETRELEDEDAGPIVRVGSYPGWAFAVEIWGAHGTRDEVVRAVSAKTEAVVLLRNANAVKRFVHAQDGVIVCSFDVDLPHLRTGSDPDRLLPHMERVGLAPEIGPDVDASQAMLSLAVSAFGVGLPRDEVQSGVLPASRVTTAAGE
;
A
#
# COMPACT_ATOMS: atom_id res chain seq x y z
N MET A 1 34.10 -59.80 12.97
CA MET A 1 34.73 -59.98 11.64
C MET A 1 34.24 -58.84 10.77
N THR A 2 35.20 -57.99 10.34
CA THR A 2 35.14 -56.95 9.27
C THR A 2 34.03 -55.89 9.41
N ASP A 3 34.22 -54.64 9.87
CA ASP A 3 35.30 -53.62 9.77
C ASP A 3 35.32 -52.82 8.43
N THR A 4 35.67 -51.52 8.52
CA THR A 4 35.73 -50.41 7.50
C THR A 4 34.45 -49.53 7.44
N VAL A 5 34.29 -48.34 8.04
CA VAL A 5 35.08 -47.07 8.14
C VAL A 5 35.32 -46.39 6.79
N PHE A 6 34.68 -45.22 6.56
CA PHE A 6 35.17 -44.23 5.60
C PHE A 6 35.29 -42.87 6.28
N ASP A 7 36.52 -42.38 6.19
CA ASP A 7 37.14 -41.28 6.91
C ASP A 7 37.00 -39.97 6.12
N ALA A 8 36.99 -38.87 6.85
CA ALA A 8 37.06 -37.52 6.32
C ALA A 8 38.53 -37.12 6.09
N HIS A 9 38.85 -36.38 5.03
CA HIS A 9 39.82 -35.28 5.00
C HIS A 9 40.27 -34.92 3.58
N SER A 10 40.21 -33.62 3.25
CA SER A 10 41.23 -32.89 2.47
C SER A 10 40.96 -31.37 2.47
N PRO A 11 41.96 -30.50 2.20
CA PRO A 11 42.41 -29.49 3.16
C PRO A 11 42.09 -28.01 2.80
N VAL A 12 42.26 -27.15 3.81
CA VAL A 12 42.22 -25.67 3.76
C VAL A 12 43.63 -25.12 3.45
N PRO A 13 43.77 -24.04 2.65
CA PRO A 13 44.95 -23.19 2.70
C PRO A 13 44.66 -21.84 3.41
N HIS A 14 45.46 -21.55 4.43
CA HIS A 14 45.63 -20.22 5.03
C HIS A 14 46.63 -19.38 4.21
N PRO A 15 46.53 -18.05 4.29
CA PRO A 15 47.75 -17.30 4.59
C PRO A 15 47.56 -16.25 5.69
N SER A 16 48.55 -16.18 6.59
CA SER A 16 48.68 -15.17 7.63
C SER A 16 49.85 -14.21 7.32
N GLN A 17 49.52 -12.91 7.38
CA GLN A 17 50.24 -11.75 7.94
C GLN A 17 51.67 -11.36 7.49
N ARG A 18 51.81 -10.07 7.18
CA ARG A 18 52.77 -9.04 7.71
C ARG A 18 52.58 -7.76 6.88
N ALA A 19 52.78 -6.51 7.28
CA ALA A 19 52.83 -5.74 8.52
C ALA A 19 52.95 -4.27 8.03
N ASP A 20 52.26 -3.29 8.66
CA ASP A 20 52.41 -1.84 8.36
C ASP A 20 53.79 -1.31 8.79
N PRO A 21 54.20 -0.08 8.39
CA PRO A 21 53.84 1.09 9.21
C PRO A 21 53.65 2.46 8.49
N VAL A 22 52.70 3.22 9.05
CA VAL A 22 52.80 4.64 9.50
C VAL A 22 52.86 5.79 8.49
N GLY A 23 51.90 6.72 8.63
CA GLY A 23 51.99 8.11 8.15
C GLY A 23 50.76 8.96 8.52
N GLN A 24 50.92 9.80 9.55
CA GLN A 24 49.95 10.62 10.30
C GLN A 24 48.99 11.58 9.53
N LEU A 25 47.83 11.83 10.19
CA LEU A 25 46.80 12.89 10.01
C LEU A 25 47.30 14.34 10.20
N PRO A 26 46.49 15.35 9.81
CA PRO A 26 45.81 16.20 10.82
C PRO A 26 44.33 16.50 10.49
N ARG A 27 43.40 16.41 11.46
CA ARG A 27 42.83 17.47 12.35
C ARG A 27 42.28 18.71 11.63
N SER A 28 40.96 18.94 11.68
CA SER A 28 40.30 19.84 12.66
C SER A 28 38.82 20.08 12.31
N ASP A 29 38.10 20.51 13.33
CA ASP A 29 36.65 20.67 13.50
C ASP A 29 35.94 21.68 12.58
N THR A 30 34.61 21.65 12.69
CA THR A 30 33.65 22.77 12.84
C THR A 30 32.70 23.17 11.69
N VAL A 31 31.44 23.35 12.12
CA VAL A 31 30.36 24.29 11.72
C VAL A 31 29.25 23.90 10.72
N TRP A 32 28.03 24.06 11.27
CA TRP A 32 26.70 24.18 10.71
C TRP A 32 26.50 25.26 9.60
N SER A 33 25.48 25.00 8.76
CA SER A 33 24.59 25.95 8.05
C SER A 33 25.15 26.98 7.05
N ALA A 34 24.75 26.84 5.78
CA ALA A 34 24.29 27.88 4.84
C ALA A 34 24.00 27.18 3.49
N LEU A 35 22.82 27.24 2.89
CA LEU A 35 22.40 28.35 2.02
C LEU A 35 20.88 28.32 1.80
N LEU A 36 20.19 29.24 2.45
CA LEU A 36 19.03 29.92 1.87
C LEU A 36 19.57 31.17 1.16
N GLY A 37 19.17 31.41 -0.08
CA GLY A 37 19.45 32.68 -0.74
C GLY A 37 19.10 32.71 -2.22
N TYR A 38 18.11 33.55 -2.53
CA TYR A 38 17.89 34.27 -3.79
C TYR A 38 17.18 33.55 -4.94
N TRP A 39 15.85 33.75 -5.00
CA TRP A 39 15.15 34.01 -6.26
C TRP A 39 14.16 35.14 -6.04
N ASP A 40 14.46 36.30 -6.62
CA ASP A 40 13.52 37.41 -6.77
C ASP A 40 13.42 37.79 -8.26
N VAL A 41 12.19 37.69 -8.77
CA VAL A 41 11.50 38.44 -9.85
C VAL A 41 12.19 38.73 -11.21
N LEU A 42 11.61 38.19 -12.30
CA LEU A 42 10.69 38.88 -13.23
C LEU A 42 10.24 37.97 -14.43
N PRO A 43 9.11 38.29 -15.12
CA PRO A 43 8.24 37.30 -15.76
C PRO A 43 8.47 37.15 -17.28
N LEU A 44 8.10 36.00 -17.83
CA LEU A 44 7.77 35.90 -19.26
C LEU A 44 6.71 34.81 -19.48
N GLU A 45 5.53 35.24 -19.90
CA GLU A 45 4.53 34.36 -20.51
C GLU A 45 5.10 33.76 -21.80
N ARG A 46 5.07 32.43 -21.92
CA ARG A 46 4.71 31.76 -23.19
C ARG A 46 4.41 30.26 -22.99
N ARG A 47 3.11 29.98 -23.13
CA ARG A 47 2.45 28.80 -23.73
C ARG A 47 3.15 27.44 -23.66
N GLY A 48 2.45 26.53 -22.99
CA GLY A 48 2.04 25.24 -23.55
C GLY A 48 3.12 24.17 -23.59
N HIS A 49 3.36 23.51 -22.46
CA HIS A 49 3.90 22.16 -22.41
C HIS A 49 3.18 21.41 -21.28
N SER A 50 2.75 20.19 -21.63
CA SER A 50 2.24 19.13 -20.77
C SER A 50 2.61 19.27 -19.30
N GLU A 51 1.59 19.37 -18.43
CA GLU A 51 1.77 19.16 -17.00
C GLU A 51 2.36 17.76 -16.80
N GLY A 52 3.66 17.71 -16.54
CA GLY A 52 4.26 16.58 -15.88
C GLY A 52 3.58 16.47 -14.52
N ILE A 53 3.03 15.31 -14.22
CA ILE A 53 2.55 14.98 -12.89
C ILE A 53 3.72 15.24 -11.94
N VAL A 54 3.59 16.28 -11.11
CA VAL A 54 4.48 16.48 -9.98
C VAL A 54 4.10 15.38 -8.99
N VAL A 55 4.85 14.29 -8.99
CA VAL A 55 4.78 13.29 -7.92
C VAL A 55 5.34 13.97 -6.68
N THR A 56 4.45 14.52 -5.87
CA THR A 56 4.80 15.03 -4.54
C THR A 56 5.32 13.85 -3.72
N ALA A 57 6.57 13.94 -3.26
CA ALA A 57 7.13 12.98 -2.31
C ALA A 57 6.20 12.89 -1.09
N GLY A 58 5.41 11.83 -1.01
CA GLY A 58 4.30 11.69 -0.07
C GLY A 58 3.03 11.04 -0.63
N SER A 59 2.96 10.81 -1.95
CA SER A 59 1.78 10.24 -2.64
C SER A 59 1.89 8.75 -3.01
N ASP A 60 2.98 8.08 -2.66
CA ASP A 60 3.20 6.65 -2.90
C ASP A 60 2.52 5.80 -1.80
N LEU A 61 2.22 4.55 -2.11
CA LEU A 61 1.68 3.56 -1.19
C LEU A 61 2.78 2.68 -0.56
N GLY A 62 4.00 2.68 -1.10
CA GLY A 62 5.09 1.76 -0.73
C GLY A 62 5.49 1.72 0.75
N TRP A 63 5.13 2.76 1.53
CA TRP A 63 5.37 2.83 2.98
C TRP A 63 4.38 2.02 3.82
N LEU A 64 3.23 1.61 3.26
CA LEU A 64 2.17 0.92 4.00
C LEU A 64 2.68 -0.33 4.75
N PRO A 65 3.46 -1.24 4.13
CA PRO A 65 3.94 -2.43 4.83
C PRO A 65 4.94 -2.16 5.96
N GLU A 66 5.56 -0.96 5.99
CA GLU A 66 6.47 -0.57 7.07
C GLU A 66 5.70 -0.05 8.30
N VAL A 67 4.57 0.60 8.07
CA VAL A 67 3.73 1.21 9.12
C VAL A 67 2.69 0.22 9.64
N PHE A 68 2.11 -0.59 8.74
CA PHE A 68 1.10 -1.59 9.03
C PHE A 68 1.66 -2.98 8.65
N ASP A 69 2.64 -3.41 9.43
CA ASP A 69 3.47 -4.60 9.17
C ASP A 69 2.67 -5.92 9.28
N LEU A 70 1.63 -5.94 10.10
CA LEU A 70 0.80 -7.11 10.34
C LEU A 70 -0.42 -7.21 9.39
N GLY A 71 -0.75 -6.14 8.68
CA GLY A 71 -1.79 -6.15 7.65
C GLY A 71 -2.42 -4.78 7.42
N PHE A 72 -3.11 -4.65 6.29
CA PHE A 72 -3.98 -3.52 5.98
C PHE A 72 -5.00 -3.94 4.90
N CYS A 73 -6.16 -3.30 4.89
CA CYS A 73 -7.02 -3.24 3.72
C CYS A 73 -7.27 -1.77 3.37
N VAL A 74 -7.02 -1.41 2.12
CA VAL A 74 -7.27 -0.06 1.61
C VAL A 74 -8.28 -0.14 0.48
N THR A 75 -9.37 0.60 0.60
CA THR A 75 -10.41 0.71 -0.42
C THR A 75 -10.41 2.13 -0.97
N PHE A 76 -10.33 2.28 -2.28
CA PHE A 76 -10.44 3.56 -2.98
C PHE A 76 -11.76 3.63 -3.75
N ALA A 77 -12.38 4.80 -3.79
CA ALA A 77 -13.54 5.10 -4.63
C ALA A 77 -13.34 6.40 -5.38
N ARG A 78 -13.47 6.36 -6.70
CA ARG A 78 -13.20 7.51 -7.57
C ARG A 78 -14.31 8.54 -7.48
N ASP A 79 -13.95 9.83 -7.45
CA ASP A 79 -14.89 10.96 -7.46
C ASP A 79 -16.05 10.82 -6.44
N VAL A 80 -15.75 10.22 -5.28
CA VAL A 80 -16.66 9.99 -4.16
C VAL A 80 -16.13 10.76 -2.95
N GLU A 81 -17.02 11.31 -2.12
CA GLU A 81 -16.67 11.95 -0.86
C GLU A 81 -16.44 10.92 0.26
N PRO A 82 -15.57 11.18 1.26
CA PRO A 82 -15.26 10.24 2.33
C PRO A 82 -16.47 9.74 3.11
N ASP A 83 -17.44 10.62 3.41
CA ASP A 83 -18.65 10.24 4.14
C ASP A 83 -19.54 9.30 3.31
N GLU A 84 -19.64 9.52 1.99
CA GLU A 84 -20.35 8.64 1.08
C GLU A 84 -19.62 7.29 0.95
N LEU A 85 -18.29 7.29 0.91
CA LEU A 85 -17.51 6.05 0.97
C LEU A 85 -17.79 5.29 2.28
N LEU A 86 -17.84 5.99 3.42
CA LEU A 86 -18.16 5.38 4.71
C LEU A 86 -19.54 4.71 4.70
N VAL A 87 -20.56 5.34 4.12
CA VAL A 87 -21.89 4.75 3.93
C VAL A 87 -21.83 3.51 3.06
N ARG A 88 -21.13 3.55 1.92
CA ARG A 88 -20.99 2.40 1.01
C ARG A 88 -20.25 1.22 1.65
N MET A 89 -19.34 1.51 2.57
CA MET A 89 -18.67 0.50 3.39
C MET A 89 -19.59 -0.08 4.48
N GLY A 90 -20.79 0.49 4.70
CA GLY A 90 -21.73 0.04 5.72
C GLY A 90 -21.48 0.66 7.11
N GLY A 91 -20.80 1.80 7.15
CA GLY A 91 -20.66 2.63 8.34
C GLY A 91 -21.77 3.68 8.43
N ASP A 92 -22.00 4.19 9.63
CA ASP A 92 -22.90 5.31 9.89
C ASP A 92 -22.09 6.62 10.06
N PRO A 93 -22.16 7.58 9.13
CA PRO A 93 -21.53 8.89 9.27
C PRO A 93 -22.03 9.69 10.48
N GLY A 94 -23.29 9.49 10.90
CA GLY A 94 -23.86 10.17 12.07
C GLY A 94 -23.27 9.68 13.40
N ALA A 95 -22.75 8.47 13.42
CA ALA A 95 -22.04 7.87 14.55
C ALA A 95 -20.51 7.92 14.38
N ALA A 96 -20.01 8.50 13.28
CA ALA A 96 -18.58 8.56 13.01
C ALA A 96 -17.87 9.44 14.04
N VAL A 97 -16.70 8.99 14.44
CA VAL A 97 -15.80 9.68 15.38
C VAL A 97 -14.45 9.88 14.72
N SER A 98 -13.71 10.91 15.10
CA SER A 98 -12.35 11.10 14.59
C SER A 98 -11.39 10.21 15.39
N LEU A 99 -10.66 9.32 14.72
CA LEU A 99 -9.70 8.41 15.34
C LEU A 99 -8.36 8.46 14.62
N SER A 100 -7.28 8.41 15.40
CA SER A 100 -5.97 8.02 14.91
C SER A 100 -5.90 6.52 14.60
N ALA A 101 -4.84 6.08 13.93
CA ALA A 101 -4.60 4.66 13.65
C ALA A 101 -4.56 3.82 14.94
N ALA A 102 -3.81 4.29 15.93
CA ALA A 102 -3.64 3.59 17.20
C ALA A 102 -4.94 3.54 18.02
N GLU A 103 -5.77 4.60 17.98
CA GLU A 103 -7.07 4.59 18.67
C GLU A 103 -8.07 3.66 18.00
N ALA A 104 -8.08 3.60 16.66
CA ALA A 104 -8.93 2.65 15.92
C ALA A 104 -8.53 1.21 16.25
N GLU A 105 -7.23 0.89 16.18
CA GLU A 105 -6.69 -0.42 16.55
C GLU A 105 -7.04 -0.80 18.00
N THR A 106 -6.83 0.12 18.96
CA THR A 106 -7.16 -0.15 20.37
C THR A 106 -8.63 -0.52 20.54
N ARG A 107 -9.54 0.19 19.87
CA ARG A 107 -10.98 -0.08 19.94
C ARG A 107 -11.38 -1.40 19.26
N GLU A 108 -10.70 -1.79 18.19
CA GLU A 108 -10.92 -3.10 17.57
C GLU A 108 -10.49 -4.23 18.52
N LEU A 109 -9.34 -4.08 19.17
CA LEU A 109 -8.83 -5.07 20.15
C LEU A 109 -9.66 -5.14 21.44
N GLU A 110 -10.30 -4.05 21.84
CA GLU A 110 -11.20 -4.03 23.00
C GLU A 110 -12.53 -4.79 22.76
N ASP A 111 -12.97 -4.87 21.50
CA ASP A 111 -14.22 -5.53 21.10
C ASP A 111 -14.09 -6.07 19.66
N GLU A 112 -13.47 -7.25 19.56
CA GLU A 112 -13.20 -7.94 18.28
C GLU A 112 -14.49 -8.41 17.59
N ASP A 113 -15.55 -8.66 18.36
CA ASP A 113 -16.84 -9.16 17.86
C ASP A 113 -17.69 -8.05 17.21
N ALA A 114 -17.42 -6.77 17.52
CA ALA A 114 -18.17 -5.63 16.99
C ALA A 114 -17.82 -5.26 15.54
N GLY A 115 -16.90 -6.00 14.90
CA GLY A 115 -16.52 -5.81 13.50
C GLY A 115 -15.49 -4.69 13.29
N PRO A 116 -14.98 -4.53 12.05
CA PRO A 116 -13.86 -3.65 11.78
C PRO A 116 -14.26 -2.17 11.84
N ILE A 117 -13.29 -1.32 12.14
CA ILE A 117 -13.33 0.12 12.07
C ILE A 117 -12.60 0.56 10.80
N VAL A 118 -13.30 1.30 9.95
CA VAL A 118 -12.67 1.97 8.79
C VAL A 118 -12.38 3.42 9.16
N ARG A 119 -11.24 3.92 8.72
CA ARG A 119 -10.92 5.36 8.73
C ARG A 119 -10.94 5.89 7.31
N VAL A 120 -11.67 6.98 7.05
CA VAL A 120 -11.87 7.53 5.70
C VAL A 120 -11.21 8.88 5.51
N GLY A 121 -10.79 9.16 4.28
CA GLY A 121 -10.21 10.44 3.88
C GLY A 121 -10.20 10.61 2.37
N SER A 122 -9.56 11.69 1.90
CA SER A 122 -9.51 12.04 0.49
C SER A 122 -8.08 12.07 -0.03
N TYR A 123 -7.93 11.72 -1.31
CA TYR A 123 -6.74 11.87 -2.13
C TYR A 123 -7.19 12.43 -3.49
N PRO A 124 -6.38 13.19 -4.25
CA PRO A 124 -6.85 13.80 -5.51
C PRO A 124 -7.58 12.81 -6.45
N GLY A 125 -8.87 13.06 -6.68
CA GLY A 125 -9.74 12.21 -7.52
C GLY A 125 -10.32 10.95 -6.84
N TRP A 126 -10.00 10.69 -5.58
CA TRP A 126 -10.36 9.46 -4.86
C TRP A 126 -10.69 9.72 -3.38
N ALA A 127 -11.77 9.13 -2.87
CA ALA A 127 -11.85 8.83 -1.44
C ALA A 127 -11.12 7.53 -1.13
N PHE A 128 -10.63 7.39 0.10
CA PHE A 128 -10.04 6.16 0.59
C PHE A 128 -10.63 5.76 1.95
N ALA A 129 -10.62 4.46 2.23
CA ALA A 129 -10.90 3.86 3.53
C ALA A 129 -9.74 2.93 3.90
N VAL A 130 -9.25 3.01 5.14
CA VAL A 130 -8.17 2.16 5.67
C VAL A 130 -8.68 1.33 6.84
N GLU A 131 -8.47 0.02 6.76
CA GLU A 131 -8.62 -0.97 7.83
C GLU A 131 -7.22 -1.46 8.23
N ILE A 132 -6.95 -1.62 9.53
CA ILE A 132 -5.65 -2.15 10.01
C ILE A 132 -5.70 -3.68 9.99
N TRP A 133 -6.73 -4.26 10.61
CA TRP A 133 -6.88 -5.72 10.73
C TRP A 133 -7.93 -6.32 9.80
N GLY A 134 -8.81 -5.47 9.27
CA GLY A 134 -9.97 -5.88 8.50
C GLY A 134 -9.66 -6.27 7.06
N ALA A 135 -10.60 -7.02 6.49
CA ALA A 135 -10.68 -7.32 5.06
C ALA A 135 -12.09 -7.02 4.52
N HIS A 136 -12.84 -6.16 5.21
CA HIS A 136 -14.24 -5.84 4.90
C HIS A 136 -14.38 -5.27 3.49
N GLY A 137 -13.46 -4.40 3.08
CA GLY A 137 -13.40 -3.86 1.73
C GLY A 137 -13.27 -4.92 0.63
N THR A 138 -12.79 -6.14 0.93
CA THR A 138 -12.66 -7.21 -0.07
C THR A 138 -13.94 -8.00 -0.31
N ARG A 139 -14.99 -7.75 0.50
CA ARG A 139 -16.26 -8.48 0.38
C ARG A 139 -16.99 -8.02 -0.87
N ASP A 140 -17.47 -9.00 -1.62
CA ASP A 140 -18.12 -8.83 -2.91
C ASP A 140 -19.27 -7.80 -2.86
N GLU A 141 -20.11 -7.85 -1.83
CA GLU A 141 -21.20 -6.90 -1.58
C GLU A 141 -20.69 -5.47 -1.33
N VAL A 142 -19.59 -5.31 -0.59
CA VAL A 142 -18.97 -4.02 -0.29
C VAL A 142 -18.31 -3.44 -1.54
N VAL A 143 -17.53 -4.24 -2.27
CA VAL A 143 -16.88 -3.82 -3.52
C VAL A 143 -17.92 -3.32 -4.53
N ARG A 144 -19.05 -4.02 -4.66
CA ARG A 144 -20.14 -3.60 -5.56
C ARG A 144 -20.80 -2.30 -5.09
N ALA A 145 -21.02 -2.14 -3.78
CA ALA A 145 -21.59 -0.90 -3.23
C ALA A 145 -20.63 0.29 -3.43
N VAL A 146 -19.35 0.12 -3.11
CA VAL A 146 -18.31 1.14 -3.24
C VAL A 146 -18.16 1.59 -4.69
N SER A 147 -18.10 0.64 -5.63
CA SER A 147 -17.96 0.93 -7.07
C SER A 147 -19.26 1.35 -7.77
N ALA A 148 -20.39 1.44 -7.08
CA ALA A 148 -21.66 1.79 -7.72
C ALA A 148 -21.57 3.17 -8.39
N LYS A 149 -21.81 3.22 -9.71
CA LYS A 149 -21.72 4.41 -10.57
C LYS A 149 -20.36 5.11 -10.53
N THR A 150 -19.30 4.38 -10.22
CA THR A 150 -17.93 4.88 -10.16
C THR A 150 -16.92 3.74 -10.34
N GLU A 151 -15.66 3.98 -10.01
CA GLU A 151 -14.56 3.03 -10.03
C GLU A 151 -14.03 2.80 -8.62
N ALA A 152 -13.69 1.56 -8.29
CA ALA A 152 -13.11 1.20 -7.00
C ALA A 152 -11.89 0.28 -7.16
N VAL A 153 -10.93 0.45 -6.25
CA VAL A 153 -9.74 -0.39 -6.13
C VAL A 153 -9.58 -0.81 -4.68
N VAL A 154 -9.38 -2.09 -4.42
CA VAL A 154 -9.17 -2.64 -3.08
C VAL A 154 -7.85 -3.39 -3.03
N LEU A 155 -7.05 -3.08 -2.02
CA LEU A 155 -5.74 -3.66 -1.75
C LEU A 155 -5.78 -4.29 -0.37
N LEU A 156 -5.57 -5.59 -0.27
CA LEU A 156 -5.47 -6.31 1.00
C LEU A 156 -4.09 -6.91 1.14
N ARG A 157 -3.50 -6.76 2.33
CA ARG A 157 -2.43 -7.61 2.83
C ARG A 157 -2.79 -8.01 4.26
N ASN A 158 -2.67 -9.28 4.64
CA ASN A 158 -2.90 -9.70 6.02
C ASN A 158 -1.79 -10.61 6.58
N ALA A 159 -1.86 -10.86 7.89
CA ALA A 159 -0.89 -11.70 8.61
C ALA A 159 -0.85 -13.16 8.14
N ASN A 160 -1.91 -13.64 7.46
CA ASN A 160 -1.97 -14.97 6.85
C ASN A 160 -1.29 -15.03 5.47
N ALA A 161 -0.45 -14.03 5.17
CA ALA A 161 0.25 -13.83 3.91
C ALA A 161 -0.66 -13.63 2.69
N VAL A 162 -1.98 -13.49 2.85
CA VAL A 162 -2.90 -13.23 1.74
C VAL A 162 -2.67 -11.82 1.23
N LYS A 163 -2.51 -11.68 -0.09
CA LYS A 163 -2.43 -10.41 -0.80
C LYS A 163 -3.49 -10.39 -1.89
N ARG A 164 -4.46 -9.49 -1.78
CA ARG A 164 -5.58 -9.44 -2.74
C ARG A 164 -5.63 -8.08 -3.43
N PHE A 165 -5.83 -8.12 -4.73
CA PHE A 165 -6.17 -6.97 -5.53
C PHE A 165 -7.57 -7.13 -6.10
N VAL A 166 -8.37 -6.06 -6.02
CA VAL A 166 -9.70 -6.01 -6.65
C VAL A 166 -9.85 -4.68 -7.37
N HIS A 167 -10.29 -4.73 -8.63
CA HIS A 167 -10.76 -3.59 -9.39
C HIS A 167 -12.23 -3.82 -9.76
N ALA A 168 -13.06 -2.81 -9.53
CA ALA A 168 -14.48 -2.83 -9.85
C ALA A 168 -14.91 -1.50 -10.46
N GLN A 169 -15.92 -1.56 -11.32
CA GLN A 169 -16.50 -0.41 -11.98
C GLN A 169 -18.01 -0.60 -12.10
N ASP A 170 -18.78 0.45 -11.79
CA ASP A 170 -20.24 0.48 -11.89
C ASP A 170 -20.94 -0.69 -11.18
N GLY A 171 -20.43 -1.08 -10.00
CA GLY A 171 -20.96 -2.19 -9.22
C GLY A 171 -20.63 -3.57 -9.78
N VAL A 172 -19.69 -3.68 -10.72
CA VAL A 172 -19.24 -4.93 -11.31
C VAL A 172 -17.75 -5.13 -10.99
N ILE A 173 -17.42 -6.30 -10.44
CA ILE A 173 -16.01 -6.69 -10.27
C ILE A 173 -15.43 -6.98 -11.65
N VAL A 174 -14.46 -6.15 -12.04
CA VAL A 174 -13.80 -6.21 -13.36
C VAL A 174 -12.68 -7.23 -13.31
N CYS A 175 -11.80 -7.11 -12.32
CA CYS A 175 -10.65 -7.99 -12.13
C CYS A 175 -10.41 -8.21 -10.62
N SER A 176 -10.25 -9.46 -10.19
CA SER A 176 -9.81 -9.81 -8.84
C SER A 176 -8.88 -11.01 -8.87
N PHE A 177 -7.81 -10.94 -8.08
CA PHE A 177 -6.82 -12.02 -7.97
C PHE A 177 -6.09 -11.96 -6.63
N ASP A 178 -5.52 -13.11 -6.26
CA ASP A 178 -4.45 -13.19 -5.27
C ASP A 178 -3.14 -12.80 -5.94
N VAL A 179 -2.38 -11.89 -5.35
CA VAL A 179 -1.16 -11.33 -5.94
C VAL A 179 -0.05 -12.37 -6.02
N ASP A 180 -0.05 -13.38 -5.15
CA ASP A 180 0.89 -14.50 -5.23
C ASP A 180 0.46 -15.52 -6.32
N LEU A 181 -0.77 -15.45 -6.82
CA LEU A 181 -1.33 -16.31 -7.87
C LEU A 181 -2.03 -15.51 -8.99
N PRO A 182 -1.31 -14.60 -9.69
CA PRO A 182 -1.93 -13.65 -10.63
C PRO A 182 -2.53 -14.32 -11.90
N HIS A 183 -2.22 -15.59 -12.16
CA HIS A 183 -2.86 -16.39 -13.22
C HIS A 183 -4.30 -16.81 -12.86
N LEU A 184 -4.65 -16.89 -11.57
CA LEU A 184 -5.98 -17.25 -11.09
C LEU A 184 -6.89 -16.03 -10.93
N ARG A 185 -6.84 -15.14 -11.92
CA ARG A 185 -7.64 -13.91 -11.98
C ARG A 185 -9.08 -14.17 -12.44
N THR A 186 -10.00 -13.41 -11.89
CA THR A 186 -11.44 -13.54 -12.07
C THR A 186 -12.10 -12.18 -12.29
N GLY A 187 -13.38 -12.16 -12.67
CA GLY A 187 -14.15 -10.94 -12.89
C GLY A 187 -14.77 -10.91 -14.28
N SER A 188 -15.42 -9.80 -14.61
CA SER A 188 -16.07 -9.61 -15.92
C SER A 188 -15.08 -9.35 -17.06
N ASP A 189 -13.89 -8.84 -16.74
CA ASP A 189 -12.78 -8.64 -17.67
C ASP A 189 -11.44 -8.86 -16.93
N PRO A 190 -11.11 -10.13 -16.62
CA PRO A 190 -10.01 -10.47 -15.74
C PRO A 190 -8.64 -10.08 -16.30
N ASP A 191 -8.51 -9.94 -17.62
CA ASP A 191 -7.26 -9.63 -18.32
C ASP A 191 -7.01 -8.11 -18.46
N ARG A 192 -7.95 -7.26 -18.02
CA ARG A 192 -7.89 -5.79 -18.14
C ARG A 192 -6.57 -5.17 -17.67
N LEU A 193 -5.97 -5.75 -16.62
CA LEU A 193 -4.79 -5.20 -15.95
C LEU A 193 -3.46 -5.80 -16.41
N LEU A 194 -3.45 -6.78 -17.32
CA LEU A 194 -2.22 -7.46 -17.75
C LEU A 194 -1.09 -6.49 -18.18
N PRO A 195 -1.33 -5.46 -19.02
CA PRO A 195 -0.27 -4.54 -19.42
C PRO A 195 0.31 -3.72 -18.25
N HIS A 196 -0.44 -3.55 -17.17
CA HIS A 196 0.02 -2.86 -15.97
C HIS A 196 0.78 -3.79 -15.03
N MET A 197 0.33 -5.05 -14.91
CA MET A 197 1.00 -6.10 -14.14
C MET A 197 2.43 -6.33 -14.65
N GLU A 198 2.60 -6.48 -15.97
CA GLU A 198 3.92 -6.65 -16.60
C GLU A 198 4.86 -5.47 -16.30
N ARG A 199 4.33 -4.24 -16.34
CA ARG A 199 5.12 -3.02 -16.09
C ARG A 199 5.69 -2.96 -14.67
N VAL A 200 5.01 -3.57 -13.70
CA VAL A 200 5.41 -3.55 -12.28
C VAL A 200 6.10 -4.85 -11.85
N GLY A 201 6.41 -5.75 -12.79
CA GLY A 201 7.09 -7.02 -12.50
C GLY A 201 6.19 -8.10 -11.87
N LEU A 202 4.86 -7.93 -11.96
CA LEU A 202 3.91 -8.97 -11.59
C LEU A 202 3.67 -9.86 -12.82
N ALA A 203 4.50 -10.89 -13.00
CA ALA A 203 4.40 -11.77 -14.15
C ALA A 203 3.15 -12.69 -14.01
N PRO A 204 2.10 -12.53 -14.82
CA PRO A 204 0.80 -13.16 -14.56
C PRO A 204 0.87 -14.69 -14.56
N GLU A 205 1.74 -15.27 -15.38
CA GLU A 205 1.84 -16.72 -15.60
C GLU A 205 2.93 -17.41 -14.75
N ILE A 206 3.75 -16.63 -14.02
CA ILE A 206 4.91 -17.13 -13.28
C ILE A 206 4.81 -16.79 -11.79
N GLY A 207 4.19 -15.66 -11.45
CA GLY A 207 4.20 -15.07 -10.12
C GLY A 207 5.06 -13.80 -10.06
N PRO A 208 5.10 -13.11 -8.91
CA PRO A 208 5.87 -11.87 -8.78
C PRO A 208 7.39 -12.14 -8.78
N ASP A 209 8.12 -11.42 -9.64
CA ASP A 209 9.60 -11.41 -9.66
C ASP A 209 10.20 -10.45 -8.60
N VAL A 210 9.33 -9.69 -7.94
CA VAL A 210 9.62 -8.68 -6.93
C VAL A 210 8.82 -8.98 -5.65
N ASP A 211 8.97 -8.17 -4.61
CA ASP A 211 8.10 -8.30 -3.45
C ASP A 211 6.62 -8.12 -3.86
N ALA A 212 5.79 -9.13 -3.60
CA ALA A 212 4.40 -9.16 -4.03
C ALA A 212 3.58 -7.98 -3.46
N SER A 213 3.88 -7.53 -2.24
CA SER A 213 3.20 -6.37 -1.64
C SER A 213 3.57 -5.11 -2.42
N GLN A 214 4.86 -4.89 -2.70
CA GLN A 214 5.31 -3.74 -3.47
C GLN A 214 4.80 -3.77 -4.92
N ALA A 215 4.69 -4.94 -5.55
CA ALA A 215 4.07 -5.08 -6.86
C ALA A 215 2.59 -4.69 -6.85
N MET A 216 1.82 -5.14 -5.85
CA MET A 216 0.41 -4.80 -5.68
C MET A 216 0.20 -3.29 -5.53
N LEU A 217 1.00 -2.65 -4.68
CA LEU A 217 0.94 -1.22 -4.42
C LEU A 217 1.34 -0.41 -5.66
N SER A 218 2.42 -0.82 -6.33
CA SER A 218 2.87 -0.22 -7.59
C SER A 218 1.85 -0.38 -8.71
N LEU A 219 1.15 -1.52 -8.78
CA LEU A 219 0.07 -1.75 -9.73
C LEU A 219 -1.06 -0.74 -9.53
N ALA A 220 -1.49 -0.52 -8.29
CA ALA A 220 -2.54 0.44 -7.96
C ALA A 220 -2.17 1.85 -8.42
N VAL A 221 -0.97 2.32 -8.05
CA VAL A 221 -0.46 3.65 -8.45
C VAL A 221 -0.35 3.77 -9.97
N SER A 222 0.25 2.76 -10.63
CA SER A 222 0.53 2.75 -12.08
C SER A 222 -0.73 2.67 -12.94
N ALA A 223 -1.75 1.91 -12.51
CA ALA A 223 -2.98 1.72 -13.27
C ALA A 223 -4.05 2.78 -12.98
N PHE A 224 -4.12 3.28 -11.75
CA PHE A 224 -5.24 4.12 -11.30
C PHE A 224 -4.83 5.51 -10.80
N GLY A 225 -3.54 5.76 -10.60
CA GLY A 225 -3.06 7.04 -10.06
C GLY A 225 -3.49 7.28 -8.62
N VAL A 226 -3.85 6.23 -7.87
CA VAL A 226 -4.21 6.32 -6.45
C VAL A 226 -2.97 6.58 -5.58
N GLY A 227 -3.20 7.11 -4.38
CA GLY A 227 -2.19 7.38 -3.37
C GLY A 227 -2.82 7.61 -2.01
N LEU A 228 -2.00 7.74 -0.97
CA LEU A 228 -2.45 8.04 0.39
C LEU A 228 -1.57 9.14 1.02
N PRO A 229 -2.16 10.14 1.69
CA PRO A 229 -1.39 11.11 2.48
C PRO A 229 -0.80 10.42 3.71
N ARG A 230 0.49 10.05 3.65
CA ARG A 230 1.16 9.25 4.70
C ARG A 230 0.92 9.78 6.11
N ASP A 231 1.21 11.06 6.35
CA ASP A 231 1.16 11.64 7.70
C ASP A 231 -0.26 11.61 8.28
N GLU A 232 -1.27 11.86 7.44
CA GLU A 232 -2.69 11.81 7.84
C GLU A 232 -3.13 10.38 8.15
N VAL A 233 -2.75 9.40 7.32
CA VAL A 233 -3.13 8.00 7.52
C VAL A 233 -2.39 7.37 8.71
N GLN A 234 -1.10 7.66 8.85
CA GLN A 234 -0.23 7.08 9.88
C GLN A 234 -0.47 7.71 11.26
N SER A 235 -0.57 9.04 11.33
CA SER A 235 -0.55 9.77 12.62
C SER A 235 -1.68 10.77 12.78
N GLY A 236 -2.38 11.13 11.70
CA GLY A 236 -3.55 12.00 11.75
C GLY A 236 -4.78 11.32 12.35
N VAL A 237 -5.78 12.14 12.66
CA VAL A 237 -7.12 11.71 13.04
C VAL A 237 -8.03 11.81 11.82
N LEU A 238 -8.75 10.74 11.53
CA LEU A 238 -9.66 10.65 10.38
C LEU A 238 -11.06 10.28 10.86
N PRO A 239 -12.13 10.72 10.18
CA PRO A 239 -13.47 10.18 10.42
C PRO A 239 -13.45 8.65 10.34
N ALA A 240 -14.05 8.01 11.33
CA ALA A 240 -13.98 6.58 11.51
C ALA A 240 -15.30 6.04 12.05
N SER A 241 -15.70 4.87 11.57
CA SER A 241 -16.89 4.19 12.06
C SER A 241 -16.70 2.69 11.99
N ARG A 242 -17.39 1.97 12.88
CA ARG A 242 -17.53 0.52 12.73
C ARG A 242 -18.39 0.25 11.51
N VAL A 243 -17.97 -0.72 10.71
CA VAL A 243 -18.69 -1.11 9.50
C VAL A 243 -19.28 -2.49 9.65
N THR A 244 -20.47 -2.65 9.12
CA THR A 244 -21.13 -3.95 9.04
C THR A 244 -21.59 -4.18 7.62
N THR A 245 -21.65 -5.43 7.19
CA THR A 245 -22.44 -5.73 6.00
C THR A 245 -23.91 -5.63 6.40
N ALA A 246 -24.70 -4.85 5.68
CA ALA A 246 -26.15 -4.93 5.83
C ALA A 246 -26.56 -6.41 5.79
N ALA A 247 -27.32 -6.86 6.79
CA ALA A 247 -27.88 -8.21 6.77
C ALA A 247 -28.65 -8.34 5.46
N GLY A 248 -28.22 -9.25 4.58
CA GLY A 248 -28.79 -9.38 3.24
C GLY A 248 -30.31 -9.40 3.30
N GLU A 249 -30.94 -8.48 2.57
CA GLU A 249 -32.37 -8.55 2.24
C GLU A 249 -32.64 -9.67 1.23
#